data_AF-A0A6J4KEV3-F1
#
_entry.id   AF-A0A6J4KEV3-F1
#
_cell.length_a   1.000
_cell.length_b   1.000
_cell.length_c   1.000
_cell.angle_alpha   90.00
_cell.angle_beta   90.00
_cell.angle_gamma   90.00
#
_symmetry.space_group_name_H-M   'P 1'
#
loop_
_entity.id
_entity.type
_entity.pdbx_description
1 polymer ?
#
loop_
_entity_poly.entity_id
_entity_poly.type
_entity_poly.pdbx_seq_one_letter_code
_entity_poly.pdbx_strand_id
1 'polypeptide(L)'
;TTLDNRLAARMEPRASAPHAKLRAMRALTQAGVPVGVMVAPVVPMITDHELEHILEASYEHGARAAGYVLLRLPHELKDVWREWLELHYPERAAHVMSLIRQMRGGKDYDSGFGTRMRGAGPFAQLIEQRFRKARRRIGFGRLPALDSTRFVPPRRDSAQGELF
;
A
#
# COMPACT_ATOMS: atom_id res chain seq x y z
N THR A 1 -4.02 4.46 -3.49
CA THR A 1 -2.88 4.74 -4.39
C THR A 1 -2.56 6.21 -4.48
N THR A 2 -3.43 7.03 -5.08
CA THR A 2 -3.25 8.48 -5.34
C THR A 2 -4.56 9.23 -5.08
N LEU A 3 -4.51 10.54 -4.83
CA LEU A 3 -5.69 11.42 -4.83
C LEU A 3 -5.91 12.15 -6.16
N ASP A 4 -4.97 12.07 -7.10
CA ASP A 4 -5.14 12.56 -8.46
C ASP A 4 -6.05 11.61 -9.27
N ASN A 5 -7.21 12.13 -9.70
CA ASN A 5 -8.18 11.37 -10.50
C ASN A 5 -7.61 10.89 -11.84
N ARG A 6 -6.71 11.64 -12.48
CA ARG A 6 -6.10 11.27 -13.76
C ARG A 6 -5.12 10.12 -13.58
N LEU A 7 -4.25 10.20 -12.57
CA LEU A 7 -3.33 9.11 -12.25
C LEU A 7 -4.09 7.87 -11.77
N ALA A 8 -5.13 8.04 -10.95
CA ALA A 8 -6.00 6.95 -10.52
C ALA A 8 -6.65 6.23 -11.71
N ALA A 9 -7.20 6.97 -12.67
CA ALA A 9 -7.80 6.38 -13.87
C ALA A 9 -6.78 5.64 -14.75
N ARG A 10 -5.52 6.09 -14.81
CA ARG A 10 -4.45 5.39 -15.56
C ARG A 10 -3.96 4.13 -14.86
N MET A 11 -3.84 4.14 -13.53
CA MET A 11 -3.32 2.99 -12.78
C MET A 11 -4.39 1.95 -12.47
N GLU A 12 -5.61 2.38 -12.15
CA GLU A 12 -6.69 1.53 -11.65
C GLU A 12 -8.03 1.93 -12.30
N PRO A 13 -8.18 1.84 -13.64
CA PRO A 13 -9.33 2.38 -14.38
C PRO A 13 -10.69 1.81 -13.94
N ARG A 14 -10.69 0.61 -13.36
CA ARG A 14 -11.90 -0.10 -12.89
C ARG A 14 -12.15 0.08 -11.39
N ALA A 15 -11.26 0.75 -10.66
CA ALA A 15 -11.44 1.00 -9.23
C ALA A 15 -12.26 2.28 -9.01
N SER A 16 -12.89 2.38 -7.84
CA SER A 16 -13.58 3.62 -7.44
C SER A 16 -12.63 4.81 -7.43
N ALA A 17 -13.13 5.96 -7.86
CA ALA A 17 -12.37 7.21 -7.84
C ALA A 17 -11.87 7.56 -6.43
N PRO A 18 -10.72 8.24 -6.28
CA PRO A 18 -10.14 8.57 -4.97
C PRO A 18 -11.12 9.25 -4.00
N HIS A 19 -11.88 10.24 -4.49
CA HIS A 19 -12.86 10.96 -3.68
C HIS A 19 -14.01 10.04 -3.19
N ALA A 20 -14.38 9.01 -3.96
CA ALA A 20 -15.40 8.04 -3.56
C ALA A 20 -14.86 7.11 -2.47
N LYS A 21 -13.58 6.71 -2.56
CA LYS A 21 -12.89 5.94 -1.50
C LYS A 21 -12.86 6.73 -0.17
N LEU A 22 -12.57 8.03 -0.21
CA LEU A 22 -12.61 8.89 0.98
C LEU A 22 -14.02 9.03 1.57
N ARG A 23 -15.06 9.22 0.75
CA ARG A 23 -16.45 9.21 1.22
C ARG A 23 -16.83 7.90 1.90
N ALA A 24 -16.41 6.76 1.33
CA ALA A 24 -16.66 5.46 1.94
C ALA A 24 -16.00 5.33 3.32
N MET A 25 -14.76 5.81 3.49
CA MET A 25 -14.10 5.86 4.80
C MET A 25 -14.92 6.66 5.83
N ARG A 26 -15.44 7.83 5.43
CA ARG A 26 -16.28 8.67 6.29
C ARG A 26 -17.57 7.96 6.69
N ALA A 27 -18.28 7.36 5.74
CA ALA A 27 -19.51 6.64 6.00
C ALA A 27 -19.30 5.46 6.96
N LEU A 28 -18.25 4.66 6.75
CA LEU A 28 -17.88 3.55 7.64
C LEU A 28 -17.57 4.05 9.06
N THR A 29 -16.80 5.13 9.17
CA THR A 29 -16.45 5.71 10.46
C THR A 29 -17.68 6.23 11.21
N GLN A 30 -18.62 6.89 10.50
CA GLN A 30 -19.87 7.36 11.09
C GLN A 30 -20.77 6.21 11.56
N ALA A 31 -20.68 5.06 10.91
CA ALA A 31 -21.35 3.83 11.35
C ALA A 31 -20.62 3.09 12.49
N GLY A 32 -19.54 3.66 13.03
CA GLY A 32 -18.76 3.06 14.12
C GLY A 32 -17.79 1.95 13.68
N VAL A 33 -17.59 1.75 12.38
CA VAL A 33 -16.64 0.75 11.87
C VAL A 33 -15.21 1.29 11.98
N PRO A 34 -14.27 0.58 12.61
CA PRO A 34 -12.87 1.00 12.65
C PRO A 34 -12.23 1.02 11.26
N VAL A 35 -11.71 2.17 10.83
CA VAL A 35 -11.12 2.34 9.49
C VAL A 35 -9.61 2.56 9.57
N GLY A 36 -8.87 1.91 8.68
CA GLY A 36 -7.46 2.17 8.41
C GLY A 36 -7.23 2.49 6.93
N VAL A 37 -6.12 3.16 6.62
CA VAL A 37 -5.68 3.42 5.24
C VAL A 37 -4.40 2.66 4.91
N MET A 38 -4.32 2.13 3.68
CA MET A 38 -3.10 1.58 3.11
C MET A 38 -2.69 2.41 1.89
N VAL A 39 -1.57 3.12 1.99
CA VAL A 39 -0.97 3.83 0.84
C VAL A 39 -0.18 2.81 0.02
N ALA A 40 -0.82 2.27 -1.00
CA ALA A 40 -0.22 1.25 -1.86
C ALA A 40 -0.75 1.37 -3.31
N PRO A 41 0.08 1.10 -4.32
CA PRO A 41 1.54 1.08 -4.23
C PRO A 41 2.14 2.49 -4.03
N VAL A 42 3.15 2.61 -3.17
CA VAL A 42 4.08 3.74 -3.21
C VAL A 42 5.08 3.48 -4.32
N VAL A 43 5.07 4.35 -5.33
CA VAL A 43 5.89 4.29 -6.54
C VAL A 43 6.82 5.50 -6.53
N PRO A 44 8.15 5.29 -6.48
CA PRO A 44 9.12 6.38 -6.56
C PRO A 44 8.87 7.27 -7.78
N MET A 45 8.92 8.59 -7.60
CA MET A 45 8.79 9.61 -8.65
C MET A 45 7.42 9.66 -9.35
N ILE A 46 6.45 8.87 -8.88
CA ILE A 46 5.08 8.81 -9.43
C ILE A 46 4.05 9.09 -8.32
N THR A 47 4.03 8.32 -7.22
CA THR A 47 3.05 8.49 -6.13
C THR A 47 3.68 8.80 -4.77
N ASP A 48 5.00 8.66 -4.61
CA ASP A 48 5.64 8.83 -3.30
C ASP A 48 5.50 10.26 -2.74
N HIS A 49 5.42 11.27 -3.60
CA HIS A 49 5.22 12.67 -3.21
C HIS A 49 3.83 12.93 -2.59
N GLU A 50 2.83 12.07 -2.84
CA GLU A 50 1.48 12.21 -2.30
C GLU A 50 1.31 11.57 -0.92
N LEU A 51 2.33 10.88 -0.40
CA LEU A 51 2.23 10.05 0.79
C LEU A 51 1.63 10.79 1.99
N GLU A 52 2.16 11.96 2.33
CA GLU A 52 1.69 12.76 3.45
C GLU A 52 0.27 13.29 3.22
N HIS A 53 -0.03 13.75 2.00
CA HIS A 53 -1.34 14.29 1.66
C HIS A 53 -2.44 13.22 1.72
N ILE A 54 -2.16 12.00 1.24
CA ILE A 54 -3.08 10.86 1.37
C ILE A 54 -3.35 10.56 2.85
N LEU A 55 -2.32 10.59 3.70
CA LEU A 55 -2.47 10.35 5.14
C LEU A 55 -3.35 11.40 5.81
N GLU A 56 -3.13 12.68 5.51
CA GLU A 56 -3.93 13.80 6.04
C GLU A 56 -5.40 13.65 5.63
N ALA A 57 -5.66 13.53 4.32
CA ALA A 57 -7.02 13.37 3.81
C ALA A 57 -7.71 12.13 4.39
N SER A 58 -6.99 11.01 4.53
CA SER A 58 -7.57 9.78 5.08
C SER A 58 -7.93 9.95 6.56
N TYR A 59 -7.10 10.63 7.33
CA TYR A 59 -7.36 10.90 8.75
C TYR A 59 -8.58 11.81 8.94
N GLU A 60 -8.69 12.86 8.12
CA GLU A 60 -9.85 13.77 8.07
C GLU A 60 -11.14 13.01 7.74
N HIS A 61 -11.06 11.97 6.92
CA HIS A 61 -12.19 11.11 6.56
C HIS A 61 -12.44 9.95 7.53
N GLY A 62 -11.71 9.90 8.66
CA GLY A 62 -12.02 8.99 9.77
C GLY A 62 -11.09 7.78 9.91
N ALA A 63 -10.08 7.64 9.05
CA ALA A 63 -9.07 6.61 9.26
C ALA A 63 -8.30 6.86 10.58
N ARG A 64 -8.06 5.79 11.35
CA ARG A 64 -7.35 5.84 12.65
C ARG A 64 -6.10 4.97 12.69
N ALA A 65 -5.91 4.12 11.69
CA ALA A 65 -4.64 3.43 11.44
C ALA A 65 -4.16 3.71 10.02
N ALA A 66 -2.84 3.59 9.81
CA ALA A 66 -2.22 3.78 8.51
C ALA A 66 -1.07 2.80 8.29
N GLY A 67 -0.92 2.36 7.05
CA GLY A 67 0.23 1.61 6.54
C GLY A 67 0.61 2.09 5.13
N TYR A 68 1.77 1.67 4.65
CA TYR A 68 2.15 1.82 3.25
C TYR A 68 2.81 0.54 2.73
N VAL A 69 2.79 0.35 1.42
CA VAL A 69 3.48 -0.75 0.73
C VAL A 69 4.14 -0.18 -0.53
N LEU A 70 5.44 -0.41 -0.68
CA LEU A 70 6.15 -0.11 -1.92
C LEU A 70 5.61 -0.96 -3.07
N LEU A 71 5.72 -0.45 -4.30
CA LEU A 71 5.43 -1.23 -5.50
C LEU A 71 6.15 -2.59 -5.47
N ARG A 72 5.40 -3.61 -5.89
CA ARG A 72 5.88 -4.99 -6.02
C ARG A 72 5.69 -5.39 -7.47
N LEU A 73 6.68 -6.07 -8.03
CA LEU A 73 6.70 -6.49 -9.43
C LEU A 73 6.97 -8.00 -9.56
N PRO A 74 6.13 -8.87 -8.95
CA PRO A 74 6.26 -10.31 -9.14
C PRO A 74 5.96 -10.73 -10.58
N HIS A 75 6.70 -11.73 -11.07
CA HIS A 75 6.44 -12.41 -12.34
C HIS A 75 6.29 -11.43 -13.53
N GLU A 76 5.20 -11.55 -14.29
CA GLU A 76 4.91 -10.78 -15.51
C GLU A 76 4.61 -9.31 -15.20
N LEU A 77 4.30 -8.96 -13.94
CA LEU A 77 3.93 -7.60 -13.57
C LEU A 77 5.08 -6.61 -13.82
N LYS A 78 6.33 -7.06 -13.77
CA LYS A 78 7.50 -6.20 -14.07
C LYS A 78 7.52 -5.72 -15.52
N ASP A 79 7.01 -6.52 -16.45
CA ASP A 79 7.05 -6.22 -17.88
C ASP A 79 5.86 -5.31 -18.24
N VAL A 80 4.67 -5.67 -17.76
CA VAL A 80 3.47 -4.80 -17.83
C VAL A 80 3.73 -3.42 -17.22
N TRP A 81 4.43 -3.38 -16.09
CA TRP A 81 4.77 -2.11 -15.44
C TRP A 81 5.76 -1.27 -16.24
N ARG A 82 6.75 -1.88 -16.89
CA ARG A 82 7.68 -1.16 -17.77
C ARG A 82 6.96 -0.57 -18.98
N GLU A 83 6.12 -1.36 -19.64
CA GLU A 83 5.29 -0.86 -20.74
C GLU A 83 4.39 0.31 -20.31
N TRP A 84 3.76 0.19 -19.13
CA TRP A 84 2.95 1.27 -18.57
C TRP A 84 3.76 2.55 -18.29
N LEU A 85 4.99 2.41 -17.78
CA LEU A 85 5.89 3.55 -17.57
C LEU A 85 6.30 4.20 -18.89
N GLU A 86 6.69 3.42 -19.90
CA GLU A 86 7.05 3.96 -21.22
C GLU A 86 5.87 4.69 -21.88
N LEU A 87 4.65 4.17 -21.72
CA LEU A 87 3.45 4.78 -22.27
C LEU A 87 3.07 6.10 -21.58
N HIS A 88 3.20 6.18 -20.25
CA HIS A 88 2.65 7.29 -19.47
C HIS A 88 3.68 8.26 -18.88
N TYR A 89 4.92 7.81 -18.71
CA TYR A 89 6.03 8.54 -18.07
C TYR A 89 7.39 8.19 -18.71
N PRO A 90 7.56 8.27 -20.05
CA PRO A 90 8.77 7.80 -20.74
C PRO A 90 10.04 8.47 -20.19
N GLU A 91 9.99 9.77 -19.92
CA GLU A 91 11.12 10.54 -19.37
C GLU A 91 11.57 10.08 -17.97
N ARG A 92 10.69 9.41 -17.22
CA ARG A 92 10.98 8.92 -15.86
C ARG A 92 11.18 7.41 -15.80
N ALA A 93 10.80 6.66 -16.83
CA ALA A 93 10.70 5.21 -16.80
C ALA A 93 11.99 4.54 -16.31
N ALA A 94 13.12 4.88 -16.92
CA ALA A 94 14.43 4.36 -16.53
C ALA A 94 14.81 4.72 -15.08
N HIS A 95 14.50 5.95 -14.65
CA HIS A 95 14.82 6.42 -13.30
C HIS A 95 13.95 5.74 -12.23
N VAL A 96 12.65 5.59 -12.48
CA VAL A 96 11.73 4.83 -11.61
C VAL A 96 12.22 3.40 -11.43
N MET A 97 12.56 2.71 -12.53
CA MET A 97 13.07 1.34 -12.48
C MET A 97 14.44 1.24 -11.80
N SER A 98 15.29 2.26 -11.93
CA SER A 98 16.54 2.34 -11.18
C SER A 98 16.29 2.41 -9.67
N LEU A 99 15.40 3.30 -9.21
CA LEU A 99 15.05 3.43 -7.79
C LEU A 99 14.43 2.15 -7.22
N ILE A 100 13.55 1.50 -7.98
CA ILE A 100 12.98 0.19 -7.59
C ILE A 100 14.11 -0.82 -7.38
N ARG A 101 15.04 -0.96 -8.33
CA ARG A 101 16.17 -1.90 -8.21
C ARG A 101 17.08 -1.58 -7.03
N GLN A 102 17.38 -0.30 -6.79
CA GLN A 102 18.18 0.12 -5.63
C GLN A 102 17.52 -0.31 -4.31
N MET A 103 16.19 -0.19 -4.21
CA MET A 103 15.45 -0.62 -3.02
C MET A 103 15.28 -2.14 -2.88
N ARG A 104 15.76 -2.91 -3.84
CA ARG A 104 15.58 -4.37 -3.98
C ARG A 104 16.90 -5.11 -4.22
N GLY A 105 18.03 -4.50 -3.87
CA GLY A 105 19.35 -5.12 -4.02
C GLY A 105 19.71 -5.43 -5.48
N GLY A 106 19.31 -4.56 -6.42
CA GLY A 106 19.58 -4.67 -7.85
C GLY A 106 18.49 -5.41 -8.65
N LYS A 107 17.55 -6.07 -8.00
CA LYS A 107 16.46 -6.84 -8.65
C LYS A 107 15.23 -5.96 -8.90
N ASP A 108 14.39 -6.28 -9.88
CA ASP A 108 13.10 -5.56 -10.01
C ASP A 108 12.14 -5.88 -8.87
N TYR A 109 12.27 -7.07 -8.26
CA TYR A 109 11.47 -7.49 -7.12
C TYR A 109 12.23 -8.43 -6.18
N ASP A 110 11.91 -8.32 -4.90
CA ASP A 110 12.35 -9.21 -3.83
C ASP A 110 11.10 -9.73 -3.11
N SER A 111 10.95 -11.06 -3.06
CA SER A 111 9.82 -11.75 -2.43
C SER A 111 10.00 -11.99 -0.94
N GLY A 112 11.17 -11.66 -0.38
CA GLY A 112 11.51 -11.84 1.03
C GLY A 112 10.45 -11.30 1.99
N PHE A 113 10.11 -12.09 3.00
CA PHE A 113 9.20 -11.63 4.04
C PHE A 113 9.83 -10.45 4.81
N GLY A 114 9.03 -9.44 5.14
CA GLY A 114 9.50 -8.20 5.77
C GLY A 114 10.10 -7.18 4.78
N THR A 115 10.89 -7.61 3.79
CA THR A 115 11.52 -6.73 2.78
C THR A 115 10.60 -6.43 1.61
N ARG A 116 9.77 -7.38 1.16
CA ARG A 116 8.87 -7.23 -0.01
C ARG A 116 7.94 -6.01 0.05
N MET A 117 7.56 -5.58 1.25
CA MET A 117 6.65 -4.43 1.44
C MET A 117 7.37 -3.09 1.62
N ARG A 118 8.59 -3.09 2.17
CA ARG A 118 9.30 -1.87 2.60
C ARG A 118 10.51 -1.50 1.76
N GLY A 119 11.12 -2.47 1.09
CA GLY A 119 12.42 -2.29 0.43
C GLY A 119 13.57 -2.09 1.43
N ALA A 120 14.75 -1.78 0.91
CA ALA A 120 15.96 -1.49 1.66
C ALA A 120 16.72 -0.29 1.06
N GLY A 121 17.78 0.17 1.73
CA GLY A 121 18.63 1.25 1.24
C GLY A 121 18.07 2.66 1.43
N PRO A 122 18.81 3.70 0.99
CA PRO A 122 18.56 5.08 1.38
C PRO A 122 17.18 5.62 0.98
N PHE A 123 16.71 5.28 -0.23
CA PHE A 123 15.41 5.77 -0.72
C PHE A 123 14.23 5.13 0.03
N ALA A 124 14.31 3.83 0.34
CA ALA A 124 13.31 3.16 1.17
C ALA A 124 13.29 3.75 2.60
N GLN A 125 14.46 4.02 3.17
CA GLN A 125 14.58 4.66 4.47
C GLN A 125 13.99 6.08 4.47
N LEU A 126 14.17 6.85 3.39
CA LEU A 126 13.56 8.17 3.24
C LEU A 126 12.02 8.07 3.26
N ILE A 127 11.43 7.16 2.47
CA ILE A 127 9.98 6.91 2.46
C ILE A 127 9.50 6.50 3.85
N GLU A 128 10.20 5.57 4.51
CA GLU A 128 9.85 5.12 5.86
C GLU A 128 9.89 6.26 6.87
N GLN A 129 10.92 7.10 6.83
CA GLN A 129 11.07 8.24 7.73
C GLN A 129 9.95 9.26 7.50
N ARG A 130 9.64 9.58 6.24
CA ARG A 130 8.52 10.45 5.85
C ARG A 130 7.21 9.91 6.39
N PHE A 131 6.91 8.64 6.09
CA PHE A 131 5.71 7.96 6.59
C PHE A 131 5.62 8.01 8.12
N ARG A 132 6.69 7.62 8.84
CA ARG A 132 6.70 7.57 10.31
C ARG A 132 6.49 8.94 10.93
N LYS A 133 7.14 9.97 10.40
CA LYS A 133 6.99 11.36 10.85
C LYS A 133 5.55 11.86 10.63
N ALA A 134 5.01 11.68 9.44
CA ALA A 134 3.64 12.07 9.12
C ALA A 134 2.61 11.31 9.96
N ARG A 135 2.74 9.97 10.04
CA ARG A 135 1.88 9.10 10.86
C ARG A 135 1.84 9.55 12.32
N ARG A 136 3.00 9.90 12.90
CA ARG A 136 3.09 10.41 14.28
C ARG A 136 2.49 11.81 14.41
N ARG A 137 2.83 12.73 13.51
CA ARG A 137 2.33 14.13 13.52
C ARG A 137 0.81 14.20 13.43
N ILE A 138 0.22 13.39 12.55
CA ILE A 138 -1.23 13.37 12.31
C ILE A 138 -1.99 12.65 13.45
N GLY A 139 -1.32 11.77 14.19
CA GLY A 139 -1.93 11.08 15.34
C GLY A 139 -2.57 9.73 15.00
N PHE A 140 -2.05 9.01 14.00
CA PHE A 140 -2.51 7.66 13.68
C PHE A 140 -2.13 6.65 14.78
N GLY A 141 -3.13 5.88 15.22
CA GLY A 141 -3.02 4.79 16.18
C GLY A 141 -2.96 3.41 15.51
N ARG A 142 -3.45 2.39 16.24
CA ARG A 142 -3.62 1.02 15.75
C ARG A 142 -5.11 0.72 15.62
N LEU A 143 -5.46 -0.23 14.76
CA LEU A 143 -6.82 -0.77 14.76
C LEU A 143 -7.07 -1.58 16.04
N PRO A 144 -8.33 -1.75 16.45
CA PRO A 144 -8.69 -2.68 17.51
C PRO A 144 -8.17 -4.10 17.25
N ALA A 145 -7.99 -4.87 18.31
CA ALA A 145 -7.68 -6.29 18.18
C ALA A 145 -8.82 -7.01 17.44
N LEU A 146 -8.46 -8.01 16.62
CA LEU A 146 -9.45 -8.85 15.97
C LEU A 146 -10.15 -9.72 17.01
N ASP A 147 -11.46 -9.87 16.88
CA ASP A 147 -12.19 -10.90 17.60
C ASP A 147 -11.87 -12.26 16.99
N SER A 148 -11.03 -13.02 17.68
CA SER A 148 -10.63 -14.38 17.29
C SER A 148 -11.37 -15.47 18.05
N THR A 149 -12.45 -15.15 18.78
CA THR A 149 -13.17 -16.14 19.61
C THR A 149 -13.78 -17.28 18.79
N ARG A 150 -14.11 -17.01 17.52
CA ARG A 150 -14.65 -17.99 16.56
C ARG A 150 -13.60 -18.57 15.62
N PHE A 151 -12.32 -18.20 15.79
CA PHE A 151 -11.26 -18.71 14.93
C PHE A 151 -10.91 -20.16 15.30
N VAL A 152 -11.08 -21.08 14.37
CA VAL A 152 -10.63 -22.47 14.51
C VAL A 152 -9.36 -22.64 13.68
N PRO A 153 -8.19 -22.86 14.29
CA PRO A 153 -6.97 -23.10 13.54
C PRO A 153 -7.10 -24.43 12.77
N PRO A 154 -6.50 -24.54 11.57
CA PRO A 154 -6.47 -25.81 10.85
C PRO A 154 -5.83 -26.88 11.74
N ARG A 155 -6.55 -27.99 11.94
CA ARG A 155 -6.03 -29.16 12.64
C ARG A 155 -5.05 -29.88 11.71
N ARG A 156 -4.04 -30.52 12.27
CA ARG A 156 -3.22 -31.47 11.51
C ARG A 156 -4.11 -32.64 11.09
N ASP A 157 -3.95 -33.12 9.86
CA ASP A 157 -4.67 -34.31 9.39
C ASP A 157 -4.44 -35.46 10.37
N SER A 158 -5.54 -36.03 10.89
CA SER A 158 -5.52 -37.22 11.70
C SER A 158 -6.19 -38.34 10.92
N ALA A 159 -5.64 -39.56 11.00
CA ALA A 159 -6.23 -40.74 10.37
C ALA A 159 -7.65 -41.06 10.89
N GLN A 160 -8.06 -40.44 12.00
CA GLN A 160 -9.30 -40.70 12.70
C GLN A 160 -10.46 -39.76 12.28
N GLY A 161 -10.23 -38.81 11.38
CA GLY A 161 -11.25 -37.86 10.92
C GLY A 161 -11.79 -36.96 12.04
N GLU A 162 -13.01 -36.42 11.87
CA GLU A 162 -13.74 -35.73 12.93
C GLU A 162 -14.75 -36.70 13.58
N LEU A 163 -14.46 -37.15 14.79
CA LEU A 163 -15.45 -37.82 15.65
C LEU A 163 -16.20 -36.72 16.42
N PHE A 164 -17.38 -36.36 15.91
CA PHE A 164 -18.42 -35.50 16.48
C PHE A 164 -17.99 -34.13 17.04
#